data_AF-A0A074VZW6-F1
#
_entry.id   AF-A0A074VZW6-F1
#
_cell.length_a   1.000
_cell.length_b   1.000
_cell.length_c   1.000
_cell.angle_alpha   90.00
_cell.angle_beta   90.00
_cell.angle_gamma   90.00
#
_symmetry.space_group_name_H-M   'P 1'
#
loop_
_entity.id
_entity.type
_entity.pdbx_description
1 polymer ?
#
loop_
_entity_poly.entity_id
_entity_poly.type
_entity_poly.pdbx_seq_one_letter_code
_entity_poly.pdbx_strand_id
1 'polypeptide(L)'
;MYRYISVRILYSPNRFQRQNGSTIIEAIVAMFVLSFGVLVLMLAQITAVHTSVNAANQGEVTRAVQNYIELMNSQPRISLQETKDASKNKIFFLKKDFSNFNNKNCSVLLNINLTNAKVKSCVIKDGQITVTWWGQMLNKDDKNDDKDLNDKNLFSYSLTAGQS
;
A
#
# COMPACT_ATOMS: atom_id res chain seq x y z
N MET A 1 -9.50 -93.13 14.58
CA MET A 1 -8.49 -92.37 13.82
C MET A 1 -8.59 -90.91 14.25
N TYR A 2 -7.85 -90.51 15.29
CA TYR A 2 -7.90 -89.14 15.82
C TYR A 2 -6.70 -88.35 15.28
N ARG A 3 -6.97 -87.25 14.57
CA ARG A 3 -5.94 -86.30 14.09
C ARG A 3 -5.71 -85.25 15.18
N TYR A 4 -4.46 -85.12 15.61
CA TYR A 4 -4.02 -84.03 16.48
C TYR A 4 -3.65 -82.83 15.61
N ILE A 5 -4.21 -81.67 15.92
CA ILE A 5 -3.81 -80.39 15.34
C ILE A 5 -2.85 -79.74 16.33
N SER A 6 -1.58 -79.61 15.94
CA SER A 6 -0.59 -78.87 16.71
C SER A 6 -0.56 -77.42 16.25
N VAL A 7 -1.07 -76.52 17.10
CA VAL A 7 -0.96 -75.07 16.89
C VAL A 7 0.36 -74.61 17.52
N ARG A 8 1.34 -74.21 16.70
CA ARG A 8 2.51 -73.48 17.18
C ARG A 8 2.15 -72.00 17.29
N ILE A 9 2.04 -71.50 18.52
CA ILE A 9 2.00 -70.07 18.77
C ILE A 9 3.43 -69.55 18.66
N LEU A 10 3.75 -68.90 17.54
CA LEU A 10 4.98 -68.13 17.40
C LEU A 10 4.81 -66.86 18.26
N TYR A 11 5.34 -66.88 19.49
CA TYR A 11 5.53 -65.65 20.24
C TYR A 11 6.54 -64.79 19.49
N SER A 12 6.05 -63.75 18.81
CA SER A 12 6.91 -62.69 18.30
C SER A 12 7.52 -62.00 19.52
N PRO A 13 8.85 -62.03 19.71
CA PRO A 13 9.47 -61.36 20.84
C PRO A 13 9.31 -59.87 20.60
N ASN A 14 8.57 -59.22 21.51
CA ASN A 14 8.51 -57.80 21.77
C ASN A 14 9.17 -56.93 20.68
N ARG A 15 8.37 -56.41 19.75
CA ARG A 15 8.68 -55.07 19.25
C ARG A 15 8.49 -54.13 20.43
N PHE A 16 9.54 -53.94 21.22
CA PHE A 16 9.74 -52.71 21.97
C PHE A 16 9.86 -51.60 20.93
N GLN A 17 8.71 -51.21 20.37
CA GLN A 17 8.56 -49.92 19.76
C GLN A 17 8.80 -48.96 20.90
N ARG A 18 9.99 -48.35 20.93
CA ARG A 18 10.29 -47.28 21.87
C ARG A 18 9.20 -46.24 21.67
N GLN A 19 8.17 -46.29 22.51
CA GLN A 19 7.35 -45.12 22.81
C GLN A 19 8.33 -44.17 23.50
N ASN A 20 9.05 -43.41 22.69
CA ASN A 20 9.73 -42.22 23.15
C ASN A 20 8.58 -41.30 23.59
N GLY A 21 8.20 -41.37 24.87
CA GLY A 21 7.34 -40.36 25.46
C GLY A 21 7.99 -39.01 25.22
N SER A 22 7.20 -38.01 24.83
CA SER A 22 7.69 -36.64 24.62
C SER A 22 8.53 -36.24 25.83
N THR A 23 9.82 -36.06 25.60
CA THR A 23 10.72 -35.71 26.70
C THR A 23 10.41 -34.27 27.09
N ILE A 24 10.43 -33.95 28.39
CA ILE A 24 10.11 -32.59 28.88
C ILE A 24 10.96 -31.52 28.16
N ILE A 25 12.21 -31.85 27.82
CA ILE A 25 13.10 -30.96 27.06
C ILE A 25 12.57 -30.66 25.64
N GLU A 26 12.01 -31.66 24.95
CA GLU A 26 11.42 -31.49 23.63
C GLU A 26 10.20 -30.56 23.70
N ALA A 27 9.36 -30.71 24.72
CA ALA A 27 8.22 -29.82 24.96
C ALA A 27 8.67 -28.38 25.25
N ILE A 28 9.71 -28.18 26.07
CA ILE A 28 10.25 -26.85 26.38
C ILE A 28 10.84 -26.18 25.13
N VAL A 29 11.63 -26.92 24.35
CA VAL A 29 12.21 -26.40 23.10
C VAL A 29 11.11 -26.06 22.10
N ALA A 30 10.08 -26.91 21.97
CA ALA A 30 8.94 -26.65 21.10
C ALA A 30 8.16 -25.39 21.51
N MET A 31 7.90 -25.19 22.81
CA MET A 31 7.27 -23.98 23.32
C MET A 31 8.12 -22.73 23.09
N PHE A 32 9.44 -22.83 23.23
CA PHE A 32 10.36 -21.74 22.94
C PHE A 32 10.29 -21.35 21.47
N VAL A 33 10.46 -22.32 20.55
CA VAL A 33 10.39 -22.07 19.10
C VAL A 33 9.03 -21.53 18.68
N LEU A 34 7.94 -22.06 19.22
CA LEU A 34 6.58 -21.58 18.94
C LEU A 34 6.42 -20.12 19.36
N SER A 35 6.93 -19.74 20.54
CA SER A 35 6.84 -18.37 21.04
C SER A 35 7.54 -17.38 20.11
N PHE A 36 8.76 -17.68 19.65
CA PHE A 36 9.44 -16.86 18.63
C PHE A 36 8.71 -16.85 17.30
N GLY A 37 8.17 -17.99 16.88
CA GLY A 37 7.38 -18.11 15.65
C GLY A 37 6.17 -17.17 15.66
N VAL A 38 5.43 -17.10 16.77
CA VAL A 38 4.28 -16.21 16.90
C VAL A 38 4.69 -14.74 16.86
N LEU A 39 5.80 -14.37 17.50
CA LEU A 39 6.32 -12.99 17.46
C LEU A 39 6.68 -12.56 16.04
N VAL A 40 7.35 -13.44 15.28
CA VAL A 40 7.70 -13.18 13.87
C VAL A 40 6.44 -13.02 13.02
N LEU A 41 5.45 -13.88 13.21
CA LEU A 41 4.18 -13.80 12.49
C LEU A 41 3.42 -12.50 12.81
N MET A 42 3.39 -12.07 14.07
CA MET A 42 2.79 -10.78 14.45
C MET A 42 3.47 -9.61 13.73
N LEU A 43 4.80 -9.58 13.67
CA LEU A 43 5.53 -8.52 12.98
C LEU A 43 5.19 -8.46 11.48
N ALA A 44 5.09 -9.64 10.84
CA ALA A 44 4.69 -9.73 9.44
C ALA A 44 3.26 -9.22 9.22
N GLN A 45 2.33 -9.59 10.11
CA GLN A 45 0.93 -9.14 10.05
C GLN A 45 0.81 -7.63 10.21
N ILE A 46 1.51 -7.06 11.19
CA ILE A 46 1.57 -5.62 11.42
C ILE A 46 2.04 -4.90 10.14
N THR A 47 3.14 -5.35 9.54
CA THR A 47 3.68 -4.78 8.30
C THR A 47 2.67 -4.87 7.15
N ALA A 48 1.99 -6.01 7.00
CA ALA A 48 0.96 -6.19 5.97
C ALA A 48 -0.25 -5.26 6.16
N VAL A 49 -0.65 -4.98 7.39
CA VAL A 49 -1.73 -4.02 7.67
C VAL A 49 -1.32 -2.60 7.24
N HIS A 50 -0.10 -2.18 7.54
CA HIS A 50 0.37 -0.85 7.14
C HIS A 50 0.43 -0.68 5.62
N THR A 51 0.92 -1.68 4.89
CA THR A 51 0.96 -1.63 3.43
C THR A 51 -0.45 -1.61 2.85
N SER A 52 -1.39 -2.38 3.42
CA SER A 52 -2.80 -2.37 3.03
C SER A 52 -3.43 -0.99 3.21
N VAL A 53 -3.18 -0.31 4.33
CA VAL A 53 -3.75 1.03 4.53
C VAL A 53 -3.10 2.07 3.63
N ASN A 54 -1.78 2.01 3.40
CA ASN A 54 -1.12 2.92 2.47
C ASN A 54 -1.66 2.75 1.04
N ALA A 55 -1.92 1.50 0.63
CA ALA A 55 -2.56 1.21 -0.66
C ALA A 55 -4.01 1.74 -0.73
N ALA A 56 -4.80 1.58 0.33
CA ALA A 56 -6.15 2.12 0.40
C ALA A 56 -6.16 3.66 0.29
N ASN A 57 -5.24 4.33 1.01
CA ASN A 57 -5.05 5.78 0.95
C ASN A 57 -4.65 6.26 -0.46
N GLN A 58 -3.75 5.53 -1.13
CA GLN A 58 -3.38 5.82 -2.50
C GLN A 58 -4.55 5.66 -3.48
N GLY A 59 -5.37 4.63 -3.30
CA GLY A 59 -6.59 4.41 -4.09
C GLY A 59 -7.58 5.57 -3.92
N GLU A 60 -7.78 6.04 -2.69
CA GLU A 60 -8.68 7.16 -2.41
C GLU A 60 -8.21 8.48 -3.03
N VAL A 61 -6.92 8.80 -2.91
CA VAL A 61 -6.35 9.99 -3.56
C VAL A 61 -6.48 9.90 -5.08
N THR A 62 -6.15 8.74 -5.65
CA THR A 62 -6.24 8.51 -7.11
C THR A 62 -7.65 8.72 -7.61
N ARG A 63 -8.64 8.09 -6.95
CA ARG A 63 -10.06 8.23 -7.28
C ARG A 63 -10.52 9.69 -7.20
N ALA A 64 -10.19 10.38 -6.12
CA ALA A 64 -10.60 11.78 -5.92
C ALA A 64 -10.01 12.71 -6.98
N VAL A 65 -8.70 12.55 -7.27
CA VAL A 65 -8.00 13.35 -8.27
C VAL A 65 -8.50 13.07 -9.68
N GLN A 66 -8.70 11.80 -10.05
CA GLN A 66 -9.24 11.42 -11.37
C GLN A 66 -10.63 12.01 -11.61
N ASN A 67 -11.55 11.83 -10.66
CA ASN A 67 -12.90 12.39 -10.75
C ASN A 67 -12.88 13.91 -10.96
N TYR A 68 -11.97 14.61 -10.29
CA TYR A 68 -11.86 16.06 -10.43
C TYR A 68 -11.18 16.46 -11.76
N ILE A 69 -10.21 15.71 -12.25
CA ILE A 69 -9.62 15.92 -13.57
C ILE A 69 -10.64 15.72 -14.68
N GLU A 70 -11.55 14.74 -14.56
CA GLU A 70 -12.66 14.56 -15.50
C GLU A 70 -13.58 15.79 -15.50
N LEU A 71 -13.91 16.33 -14.33
CA LEU A 71 -14.65 17.59 -14.21
C LEU A 71 -13.91 18.75 -14.90
N MET A 72 -12.61 18.91 -14.64
CA MET A 72 -11.78 19.94 -15.29
C MET A 72 -11.77 19.79 -16.81
N ASN A 73 -11.64 18.56 -17.31
CA ASN A 73 -11.65 18.23 -18.73
C ASN A 73 -13.02 18.48 -19.39
N SER A 74 -14.12 18.40 -18.63
CA SER A 74 -15.47 18.68 -19.13
C SER A 74 -15.77 20.17 -19.26
N GLN A 75 -15.12 21.01 -18.46
CA GLN A 75 -15.35 22.46 -18.42
C GLN A 75 -14.04 23.28 -18.52
N PRO A 76 -13.20 23.05 -19.55
CA PRO A 76 -12.03 23.89 -19.77
C PRO A 76 -12.47 25.26 -20.28
N ARG A 77 -11.79 26.31 -19.82
CA ARG A 77 -11.95 27.63 -20.44
C ARG A 77 -11.18 27.62 -21.76
N ILE A 78 -11.84 27.91 -22.88
CA ILE A 78 -11.18 27.92 -24.18
C ILE A 78 -10.68 29.35 -24.47
N SER A 79 -9.40 29.48 -24.77
CA SER A 79 -8.75 30.73 -25.17
C SER A 79 -8.15 30.58 -26.56
N LEU A 80 -8.29 31.61 -27.39
CA LEU A 80 -7.66 31.66 -28.70
C LEU A 80 -6.26 32.23 -28.52
N GLN A 81 -5.22 31.48 -28.91
CA GLN A 81 -3.84 31.97 -28.91
C GLN A 81 -3.32 32.09 -30.34
N GLU A 82 -2.55 33.16 -30.56
CA GLU A 82 -1.83 33.39 -31.80
C GLU A 82 -0.39 32.90 -31.64
N THR A 83 0.05 31.99 -32.51
CA THR A 83 1.46 31.63 -32.66
C THR A 83 1.92 31.92 -34.08
N LYS A 84 3.24 31.96 -34.28
CA LYS A 84 3.85 32.11 -35.60
C LYS A 84 4.46 30.78 -36.01
N ASP A 85 4.18 30.37 -37.24
CA ASP A 85 4.87 29.23 -37.86
C ASP A 85 6.34 29.55 -38.15
N ALA A 86 7.12 28.55 -38.55
CA ALA A 86 8.50 28.70 -39.04
C ALA A 86 8.60 29.73 -40.20
N SER A 87 7.53 29.88 -40.99
CA SER A 87 7.42 30.88 -42.06
C SER A 87 6.83 32.23 -41.61
N LYS A 88 6.71 32.48 -40.30
CA LYS A 88 6.15 33.70 -39.68
C LYS A 88 4.68 34.00 -39.98
N ASN A 89 3.93 33.03 -40.51
CA ASN A 89 2.49 33.14 -40.69
C ASN A 89 1.77 33.05 -39.34
N LYS A 90 0.72 33.86 -39.17
CA LYS A 90 -0.11 33.84 -37.96
C LYS A 90 -1.01 32.61 -37.98
N ILE A 91 -0.86 31.76 -36.98
CA ILE A 91 -1.72 30.59 -36.76
C ILE A 91 -2.48 30.82 -35.47
N PHE A 92 -3.80 30.61 -35.51
CA PHE A 92 -4.65 30.61 -34.33
C PHE A 92 -4.89 29.18 -33.87
N PHE A 93 -4.71 28.93 -32.59
CA PHE A 93 -5.03 27.64 -31.99
C PHE A 93 -5.87 27.82 -30.73
N LEU A 94 -6.73 26.85 -30.46
CA LEU A 94 -7.55 26.80 -29.26
C LEU A 94 -6.71 26.20 -28.14
N LYS A 95 -6.47 26.99 -27.09
CA LYS A 95 -5.80 26.54 -25.86
C LYS A 95 -6.84 26.36 -24.76
N LYS A 96 -6.84 25.17 -24.17
CA LYS A 96 -7.57 24.88 -22.92
C LYS A 96 -6.83 25.56 -21.76
N ASP A 97 -7.56 26.36 -21.01
CA ASP A 97 -7.12 27.04 -19.79
C ASP A 97 -7.88 26.49 -18.59
N PHE A 98 -7.16 26.13 -17.54
CA PHE A 98 -7.65 25.55 -16.30
C PHE A 98 -7.41 26.45 -15.09
N SER A 99 -7.01 27.71 -15.32
CA SER A 99 -6.68 28.68 -14.27
C SER A 99 -7.83 28.95 -13.29
N ASN A 100 -9.09 28.76 -13.73
CA ASN A 100 -10.28 28.86 -12.89
C ASN A 100 -10.35 27.78 -11.79
N PHE A 101 -9.67 26.66 -11.96
CA PHE A 101 -9.63 25.56 -10.99
C PHE A 101 -8.45 25.68 -10.02
N ASN A 102 -7.61 26.71 -10.14
CA ASN A 102 -6.42 26.87 -9.31
C ASN A 102 -6.80 27.02 -7.83
N ASN A 103 -6.27 26.14 -6.99
CA ASN A 103 -6.57 26.13 -5.56
C ASN A 103 -5.35 25.63 -4.77
N LYS A 104 -4.96 26.39 -3.74
CA LYS A 104 -3.83 26.05 -2.85
C LYS A 104 -4.18 25.05 -1.75
N ASN A 105 -5.47 24.79 -1.51
CA ASN A 105 -5.97 23.84 -0.54
C ASN A 105 -7.08 22.99 -1.16
N CYS A 106 -6.69 22.02 -1.98
CA CYS A 106 -7.66 21.14 -2.66
C CYS A 106 -8.17 19.97 -1.81
N SER A 107 -7.66 19.76 -0.59
CA SER A 107 -8.03 18.59 0.22
C SER A 107 -9.53 18.54 0.55
N VAL A 108 -10.12 19.70 0.86
CA VAL A 108 -11.56 19.84 1.18
C VAL A 108 -12.40 19.69 -0.09
N LEU A 109 -11.93 20.25 -1.20
CA LEU A 109 -12.62 20.22 -2.49
C LEU A 109 -12.70 18.80 -3.06
N LEU A 110 -11.60 18.05 -2.93
CA LEU A 110 -11.48 16.66 -3.39
C LEU A 110 -12.06 15.65 -2.39
N ASN A 111 -12.51 16.10 -1.21
CA ASN A 111 -13.04 15.28 -0.12
C ASN A 111 -12.16 14.05 0.19
N ILE A 112 -10.84 14.26 0.27
CA ILE A 112 -9.88 13.17 0.49
C ILE A 112 -9.91 12.76 1.96
N ASN A 113 -10.35 11.53 2.23
CA ASN A 113 -10.36 10.96 3.58
C ASN A 113 -9.33 9.82 3.71
N LEU A 114 -8.22 10.10 4.39
CA LEU A 114 -7.16 9.12 4.60
C LEU A 114 -7.33 8.39 5.94
N THR A 115 -7.09 7.08 5.94
CA THR A 115 -7.10 6.27 7.15
C THR A 115 -5.74 6.33 7.85
N ASN A 116 -5.75 6.78 9.12
CA ASN A 116 -4.56 6.92 9.98
C ASN A 116 -3.42 7.74 9.33
N ALA A 117 -3.78 8.67 8.44
CA ALA A 117 -2.86 9.57 7.75
C ALA A 117 -3.53 10.93 7.54
N LYS A 118 -2.72 11.94 7.20
CA LYS A 118 -3.20 13.28 6.88
C LYS A 118 -2.53 13.78 5.60
N VAL A 119 -3.27 14.54 4.82
CA VAL A 119 -2.75 15.25 3.65
C VAL A 119 -1.78 16.33 4.15
N LYS A 120 -0.56 16.35 3.59
CA LYS A 120 0.48 17.35 3.88
C LYS A 120 0.29 18.57 3.00
N SER A 121 0.08 18.36 1.70
CA SER A 121 -0.14 19.43 0.73
C SER A 121 -1.07 18.96 -0.37
N CYS A 122 -1.93 19.85 -0.84
CA CYS A 122 -2.82 19.61 -1.97
C CYS A 122 -2.90 20.89 -2.79
N VAL A 123 -2.33 20.88 -3.99
CA VAL A 123 -2.28 22.05 -4.87
C VAL A 123 -2.84 21.70 -6.24
N ILE A 124 -3.73 22.56 -6.74
CA ILE A 124 -4.19 22.57 -8.13
C ILE A 124 -3.58 23.80 -8.79
N LYS A 125 -2.79 23.58 -9.84
CA LYS A 125 -2.17 24.65 -10.62
C LYS A 125 -2.17 24.30 -12.10
N ASP A 126 -2.81 25.17 -12.88
CA ASP A 126 -2.79 25.19 -14.35
C ASP A 126 -3.15 23.83 -14.97
N GLY A 127 -4.15 23.15 -14.42
CA GLY A 127 -4.59 21.84 -14.90
C GLY A 127 -3.96 20.66 -14.19
N GLN A 128 -2.88 20.87 -13.42
CA GLN A 128 -2.21 19.84 -12.65
C GLN A 128 -2.69 19.82 -11.21
N ILE A 129 -3.06 18.64 -10.73
CA ILE A 129 -3.37 18.39 -9.32
C ILE A 129 -2.21 17.62 -8.74
N THR A 130 -1.69 18.07 -7.59
CA THR A 130 -0.63 17.39 -6.86
C THR A 130 -1.04 17.27 -5.40
N VAL A 131 -1.11 16.02 -4.93
CA VAL A 131 -1.47 15.68 -3.56
C VAL A 131 -0.30 14.95 -2.92
N THR A 132 0.12 15.41 -1.75
CA THR A 132 1.14 14.74 -0.94
C THR A 132 0.61 14.41 0.44
N TRP A 133 0.92 13.21 0.93
CA TRP A 133 0.48 12.74 2.23
C TRP A 133 1.51 11.83 2.87
N TRP A 134 1.41 11.69 4.19
CA TRP A 134 2.28 10.80 4.94
C TRP A 134 1.71 9.39 4.98
N GLY A 135 2.55 8.39 4.69
CA GLY A 135 2.22 6.99 4.93
C GLY A 135 2.35 6.60 6.40
N GLN A 136 1.84 5.41 6.74
CA GLN A 136 2.00 4.89 8.08
C GLN A 136 3.42 4.38 8.33
N MET A 137 4.04 4.82 9.43
CA MET A 137 5.33 4.33 9.90
C MET A 137 5.15 3.35 11.07
N LEU A 138 5.99 2.32 11.10
CA LEU A 138 6.08 1.35 12.21
C LEU A 138 6.89 1.87 13.41
N ASN A 139 7.82 2.78 13.16
CA ASN A 139 8.73 3.29 14.18
C ASN A 139 8.45 4.78 14.42
N LYS A 140 8.03 5.13 15.63
CA LYS A 140 7.83 6.54 16.05
C LYS A 140 9.02 7.09 16.85
N ASP A 141 10.01 6.26 17.15
CA ASP A 141 11.04 6.58 18.15
C ASP A 141 12.38 7.06 17.58
N ASP A 142 12.54 7.20 16.26
CA ASP A 142 13.67 7.94 15.70
C ASP A 142 13.40 9.44 15.78
N LYS A 143 13.63 10.02 16.96
CA LYS A 143 14.00 11.44 17.11
C LYS A 143 15.44 11.66 16.61
N ASN A 144 15.78 11.12 15.44
CA ASN A 144 17.01 11.46 14.77
C ASN A 144 16.70 12.62 13.83
N ASP A 145 17.40 13.72 14.08
CA ASP A 145 17.35 15.02 13.43
C ASP A 145 17.89 14.95 11.98
N ASP A 146 17.54 13.88 11.28
CA ASP A 146 17.95 13.60 9.92
C ASP A 146 16.78 13.99 9.00
N LYS A 147 16.89 15.19 8.42
CA LYS A 147 15.86 15.76 7.52
C LYS A 147 15.56 14.87 6.30
N ASP A 148 16.39 13.87 6.03
CA ASP A 148 16.30 12.94 4.91
C ASP A 148 15.44 11.69 5.21
N LEU A 149 15.25 11.34 6.49
CA LEU A 149 14.42 10.17 6.87
C LEU A 149 12.92 10.48 6.80
N ASN A 150 12.56 11.75 6.96
CA ASN A 150 11.18 12.20 6.86
C ASN A 150 10.61 11.96 5.47
N ASP A 151 11.38 12.08 4.37
CA ASP A 151 10.82 11.95 3.02
C ASP A 151 10.56 10.50 2.57
N LYS A 152 11.11 9.48 3.25
CA LYS A 152 10.96 8.06 2.85
C LYS A 152 9.52 7.54 2.95
N ASN A 153 8.63 8.21 3.67
CA ASN A 153 7.21 7.88 3.76
C ASN A 153 6.31 8.99 3.23
N LEU A 154 6.85 9.92 2.45
CA LEU A 154 6.05 10.90 1.74
C LEU A 154 5.54 10.28 0.44
N PHE A 155 4.23 10.11 0.35
CA PHE A 155 3.58 9.73 -0.89
C PHE A 155 3.17 10.98 -1.66
N SER A 156 3.28 10.91 -2.98
CA SER A 156 2.88 11.97 -3.88
C SER A 156 2.11 11.36 -5.05
N TYR A 157 0.99 11.97 -5.40
CA TYR A 157 0.22 11.65 -6.59
C TYR A 157 -0.04 12.93 -7.36
N SER A 158 0.20 12.88 -8.67
CA SER A 158 -0.06 14.02 -9.54
C SER A 158 -0.70 13.58 -10.85
N LEU A 159 -1.67 14.36 -11.31
CA LEU A 159 -2.35 14.13 -12.58
C LEU A 159 -2.63 15.49 -13.25
N THR A 160 -2.51 15.53 -14.58
CA THR A 160 -2.68 16.75 -15.37
C THR A 160 -3.85 16.61 -16.34
N ALA A 161 -4.75 17.59 -16.33
CA ALA A 161 -5.88 17.68 -17.24
C ALA A 161 -5.41 17.87 -18.69
N GLY A 162 -6.15 17.34 -19.64
CA GLY A 162 -5.85 17.43 -21.07
C GLY A 162 -4.71 16.53 -21.57
N GLN A 163 -4.14 15.66 -20.72
CA GLN A 163 -3.35 14.51 -21.19
C GLN A 163 -4.31 13.40 -21.63
N SER A 164 -4.74 13.47 -22.90
CA SER A 164 -5.38 12.36 -23.61
C SER A 164 -4.89 12.34 -25.04
#